data_AF-A0A6P4YME4-F1
#
_entry.id   AF-A0A6P4YME4-F1
#
_cell.length_a   1.000
_cell.length_b   1.000
_cell.length_c   1.000
_cell.angle_alpha   90.00
_cell.angle_beta   90.00
_cell.angle_gamma   90.00
#
_symmetry.space_group_name_H-M   'P 1'
#
loop_
_entity.id
_entity.type
_entity.pdbx_description
1 polymer ?
#
loop_
_entity_poly.entity_id
_entity_poly.type
_entity_poly.pdbx_seq_one_letter_code
_entity_poly.pdbx_strand_id
1 'polypeptide(L)'
;MSGREFLPEAIVTRVAALPTAAQVQGFWSGVAVWVDKPHVVNRRLTGAKELARIWTNGAVISTLLQNPKALLAEESSEEGRLQKRLEALKMEGRKEAEADDLELIVRDLLPRQLERAKVVREVIVLDHPQTRAWFVPLGVSRPDDPDSGSELSFKSYRFVYSDSEDDSRTGKTIALDILSPPEASASVHSGGNCSTGGADAHSPNDDGICSPTTKWLCSHLLPKIAKWSEETVAKGNRRRVQELVPIDRYNVRYQQLKRRYGRRMIQVGRRMEKSHSYHESSSVLLVWEEERMRLGLEEKQSFVDLGCGNGLLVYILAQEGHPGKGIDVRKRTTWDIYGPDTVLQMSEVVAMFDKETLQKLKCECGGLKTLLKNKNQVFILRGDSVRLRDWSLEEAGAHKSAGSTNRRRGKKKKKTDRDLRVKTSLCWFYLHHPDGCPRLAQNCYYAHGQAELRNKIGK
;
A
#
# COMPACT_ATOMS: atom_id res chain seq x y z
N MET A 1 15.48 14.96 -38.52
CA MET A 1 14.85 13.93 -37.66
C MET A 1 14.95 14.45 -36.25
N SER A 2 13.81 14.68 -35.57
CA SER A 2 13.85 15.23 -34.21
C SER A 2 14.53 14.22 -33.28
N GLY A 3 15.47 14.67 -32.44
CA GLY A 3 16.23 13.80 -31.52
C GLY A 3 15.40 13.17 -30.39
N ARG A 4 14.09 13.02 -30.58
CA ARG A 4 13.08 12.59 -29.60
C ARG A 4 12.47 11.23 -29.90
N GLU A 5 12.70 10.65 -31.07
CA GLU A 5 12.28 9.28 -31.38
C GLU A 5 13.37 8.28 -30.96
N PHE A 6 13.17 7.67 -29.79
CA PHE A 6 14.05 6.62 -29.25
C PHE A 6 13.53 5.20 -29.54
N LEU A 7 12.33 5.08 -30.14
CA LEU A 7 11.73 3.85 -30.66
C LEU A 7 11.26 4.04 -32.13
N PRO A 8 12.15 4.39 -33.08
CA PRO A 8 11.78 4.81 -34.43
C PRO A 8 11.17 3.70 -35.31
N GLU A 9 11.44 2.43 -35.01
CA GLU A 9 10.98 1.29 -35.80
C GLU A 9 9.69 0.65 -35.26
N ALA A 10 9.14 1.16 -34.15
CA ALA A 10 7.96 0.58 -33.53
C ALA A 10 6.67 1.01 -34.26
N ILE A 11 5.82 0.04 -34.58
CA ILE A 11 4.47 0.31 -35.08
C ILE A 11 3.63 0.83 -33.92
N VAL A 12 3.16 2.07 -34.04
CA VAL A 12 2.30 2.72 -33.05
C VAL A 12 0.84 2.55 -33.42
N THR A 13 0.08 1.86 -32.56
CA THR A 13 -1.37 1.66 -32.74
C THR A 13 -2.13 2.33 -31.60
N ARG A 14 -2.97 3.31 -31.92
CA ARG A 14 -3.90 3.89 -30.95
C ARG A 14 -5.01 2.89 -30.65
N VAL A 15 -5.10 2.44 -29.39
CA VAL A 15 -6.07 1.42 -28.97
C VAL A 15 -7.26 1.98 -28.22
N ALA A 16 -7.13 3.18 -27.64
CA ALA A 16 -8.22 3.88 -26.97
C ALA A 16 -7.91 5.37 -26.82
N ALA A 17 -8.95 6.20 -26.76
CA ALA A 17 -8.87 7.60 -26.38
C ALA A 17 -10.11 7.97 -25.55
N LEU A 18 -9.91 8.64 -24.43
CA LEU A 18 -10.98 9.13 -23.57
C LEU A 18 -11.00 10.67 -23.59
N PRO A 19 -12.18 11.31 -23.71
CA PRO A 19 -12.30 12.73 -23.47
C PRO A 19 -11.96 13.04 -22.00
N THR A 20 -11.39 14.21 -21.73
CA THR A 20 -11.05 14.63 -20.38
C THR A 20 -11.28 16.12 -20.13
N ALA A 21 -11.56 16.48 -18.88
CA ALA A 21 -11.53 17.87 -18.41
C ALA A 21 -10.16 18.29 -17.83
N ALA A 22 -9.19 17.38 -17.82
CA ALA A 22 -7.88 17.61 -17.22
C ALA A 22 -7.08 18.69 -17.97
N GLN A 23 -6.22 19.40 -17.23
CA GLN A 23 -5.16 20.22 -17.80
C GLN A 23 -3.85 19.42 -17.88
N VAL A 24 -2.84 19.92 -18.60
CA VAL A 24 -1.52 19.27 -18.71
C VAL A 24 -0.92 18.90 -17.35
N GLN A 25 -1.00 19.80 -16.35
CA GLN A 25 -0.54 19.50 -14.99
C GLN A 25 -1.34 18.37 -14.32
N GLY A 26 -2.63 18.29 -14.61
CA GLY A 26 -3.50 17.20 -14.19
C GLY A 26 -3.05 15.87 -14.81
N PHE A 27 -2.82 15.85 -16.12
CA PHE A 27 -2.28 14.67 -16.83
C PHE A 27 -1.02 14.11 -16.16
N TRP A 28 -0.02 14.97 -15.91
CA TRP A 28 1.21 14.55 -15.24
C TRP A 28 1.00 14.09 -13.80
N SER A 29 0.01 14.67 -13.10
CA SER A 29 -0.38 14.21 -11.77
C SER A 29 -0.98 12.80 -11.82
N GLY A 30 -1.85 12.51 -12.80
CA GLY A 30 -2.42 11.18 -13.02
C GLY A 30 -1.38 10.14 -13.42
N VAL A 31 -0.50 10.47 -14.37
CA VAL A 31 0.64 9.62 -14.76
C VAL A 31 1.52 9.30 -13.57
N ALA A 32 1.83 10.29 -12.73
CA ALA A 32 2.67 10.09 -11.57
C ALA A 32 2.10 9.11 -10.54
N VAL A 33 0.76 8.99 -10.42
CA VAL A 33 0.16 7.95 -9.56
C VAL A 33 0.52 6.55 -10.08
N TRP A 34 0.51 6.34 -11.40
CA TRP A 34 0.91 5.06 -11.99
C TRP A 34 2.42 4.81 -11.90
N VAL A 35 3.24 5.86 -12.07
CA VAL A 35 4.70 5.79 -11.91
C VAL A 35 5.10 5.45 -10.47
N ASP A 36 4.54 6.15 -9.49
CA ASP A 36 4.96 6.06 -8.09
C ASP A 36 4.22 4.94 -7.33
N LYS A 37 2.95 4.67 -7.68
CA LYS A 37 2.06 3.77 -6.92
C LYS A 37 1.25 2.83 -7.81
N PRO A 38 1.89 2.00 -8.66
CA PRO A 38 1.17 1.13 -9.60
C PRO A 38 0.24 0.12 -8.90
N HIS A 39 0.54 -0.26 -7.67
CA HIS A 39 -0.28 -1.16 -6.84
C HIS A 39 -1.68 -0.61 -6.52
N VAL A 40 -1.92 0.70 -6.64
CA VAL A 40 -3.23 1.34 -6.39
C VAL A 40 -4.28 0.87 -7.40
N VAL A 41 -3.87 0.60 -8.65
CA VAL A 41 -4.74 0.07 -9.71
C VAL A 41 -4.45 -1.40 -10.02
N ASN A 42 -3.18 -1.82 -9.97
CA ASN A 42 -2.80 -3.22 -10.14
C ASN A 42 -2.52 -3.88 -8.79
N ARG A 43 -3.57 -4.35 -8.10
CA ARG A 43 -3.48 -5.02 -6.78
C ARG A 43 -2.66 -6.32 -6.77
N ARG A 44 -2.22 -6.79 -7.93
CA ARG A 44 -1.33 -7.95 -8.09
C ARG A 44 0.13 -7.57 -7.83
N LEU A 45 0.45 -6.28 -7.76
CA LEU A 45 1.74 -5.74 -7.34
C LEU A 45 1.74 -5.43 -5.83
N THR A 46 2.90 -5.54 -5.22
CA THR A 46 3.18 -4.97 -3.89
C THR A 46 3.54 -3.49 -4.01
N GLY A 47 4.27 -3.12 -5.07
CA GLY A 47 4.65 -1.74 -5.38
C GLY A 47 5.66 -1.67 -6.51
N ALA A 48 6.43 -0.58 -6.53
CA ALA A 48 7.56 -0.41 -7.43
C ALA A 48 8.77 0.16 -6.67
N LYS A 49 9.97 -0.27 -7.05
CA LYS A 49 11.23 0.27 -6.56
C LYS A 49 11.85 1.14 -7.65
N GLU A 50 12.02 2.43 -7.40
CA GLU A 50 12.72 3.34 -8.29
C GLU A 50 14.23 3.12 -8.16
N LEU A 51 14.91 2.85 -9.27
CA LEU A 51 16.36 2.63 -9.32
C LEU A 51 17.11 3.92 -9.71
N ALA A 52 16.53 4.68 -10.64
CA ALA A 52 17.04 5.98 -11.04
C ALA A 52 15.93 6.86 -11.61
N ARG A 53 16.13 8.17 -11.48
CA ARG A 53 15.33 9.23 -12.11
C ARG A 53 16.28 10.35 -12.54
N ILE A 54 16.45 10.54 -13.84
CA ILE A 54 17.42 11.48 -14.41
C ILE A 54 16.82 12.27 -15.58
N TRP A 55 17.38 13.45 -15.84
CA TRP A 55 17.17 14.18 -17.09
C TRP A 55 18.21 13.77 -18.12
N THR A 56 17.77 13.46 -19.34
CA THR A 56 18.62 12.99 -20.45
C THR A 56 17.98 13.31 -21.81
N ASN A 57 18.51 12.77 -22.90
CA ASN A 57 18.03 13.00 -24.26
C ASN A 57 17.70 11.68 -25.01
N GLY A 58 17.04 11.79 -26.16
CA GLY A 58 16.59 10.63 -26.93
C GLY A 58 17.71 9.72 -27.43
N ALA A 59 18.92 10.24 -27.69
CA ALA A 59 20.06 9.44 -28.13
C ALA A 59 20.56 8.49 -27.02
N VAL A 60 20.64 8.98 -25.78
CA VAL A 60 20.99 8.17 -24.61
C VAL A 60 19.93 7.09 -24.39
N ILE A 61 18.65 7.44 -24.45
CA ILE A 61 17.55 6.49 -24.27
C ILE A 61 17.57 5.43 -25.36
N SER A 62 17.77 5.83 -26.62
CA SER A 62 17.87 4.89 -27.75
C SER A 62 19.02 3.89 -27.55
N THR A 63 20.19 4.38 -27.12
CA THR A 63 21.34 3.51 -26.81
C THR A 63 21.04 2.53 -25.67
N LEU A 64 20.34 2.98 -24.63
CA LEU A 64 19.94 2.12 -23.51
C LEU A 64 18.94 1.04 -23.94
N LEU A 65 17.97 1.39 -24.78
CA LEU A 65 16.95 0.46 -25.26
C LEU A 65 17.48 -0.52 -26.32
N GLN A 66 18.51 -0.13 -27.08
CA GLN A 66 19.23 -1.04 -27.99
C GLN A 66 20.08 -2.08 -27.24
N ASN A 67 20.54 -1.77 -26.03
CA ASN A 67 21.27 -2.72 -25.17
C ASN A 67 20.67 -2.83 -23.75
N PRO A 68 19.48 -3.43 -23.61
CA PRO A 68 18.78 -3.49 -22.33
C PRO A 68 19.45 -4.41 -21.32
N LYS A 69 20.39 -5.29 -21.74
CA LYS A 69 21.22 -6.08 -20.81
C LYS A 69 22.00 -5.18 -19.85
N ALA A 70 22.41 -3.99 -20.30
CA ALA A 70 23.05 -2.99 -19.45
C ALA A 70 22.17 -2.54 -18.28
N LEU A 71 20.85 -2.63 -18.44
CA LEU A 71 19.85 -2.27 -17.45
C LEU A 71 19.39 -3.46 -16.61
N LEU A 72 19.65 -4.72 -16.99
CA LEU A 72 19.07 -5.92 -16.37
C LEU A 72 19.92 -6.56 -15.25
N ALA A 73 20.84 -5.83 -14.62
CA ALA A 73 21.70 -6.39 -13.56
C ALA A 73 20.91 -7.19 -12.50
N GLU A 74 21.29 -8.46 -12.29
CA GLU A 74 20.52 -9.48 -11.56
C GLU A 74 20.95 -9.66 -10.08
N GLU A 75 22.08 -9.08 -9.64
CA GLU A 75 22.61 -9.29 -8.29
C GLU A 75 22.52 -8.05 -7.39
N SER A 76 22.32 -8.26 -6.08
CA SER A 76 22.25 -7.19 -5.07
C SER A 76 23.56 -6.38 -4.94
N SER A 77 24.71 -7.00 -5.23
CA SER A 77 26.04 -6.36 -5.34
C SER A 77 26.10 -5.34 -6.49
N GLU A 78 25.35 -5.60 -7.57
CA GLU A 78 25.37 -4.81 -8.80
C GLU A 78 24.38 -3.63 -8.78
N GLU A 79 23.46 -3.57 -7.81
CA GLU A 79 22.46 -2.50 -7.73
C GLU A 79 23.13 -1.12 -7.58
N GLY A 80 24.09 -0.99 -6.66
CA GLY A 80 24.84 0.26 -6.47
C GLY A 80 25.67 0.64 -7.69
N ARG A 81 26.11 -0.34 -8.49
CA ARG A 81 26.82 -0.10 -9.76
C ARG A 81 25.85 0.37 -10.85
N LEU A 82 24.68 -0.26 -10.97
CA LEU A 82 23.64 0.14 -11.90
C LEU A 82 23.16 1.58 -11.61
N GLN A 83 22.93 1.91 -10.34
CA GLN A 83 22.55 3.26 -9.94
C GLN A 83 23.63 4.29 -10.31
N LYS A 84 24.91 3.99 -10.03
CA LYS A 84 26.03 4.86 -10.43
C LYS A 84 26.13 5.02 -11.95
N ARG A 85 25.95 3.94 -12.71
CA ARG A 85 25.95 3.97 -14.18
C ARG A 85 24.82 4.83 -14.71
N LEU A 86 23.61 4.70 -14.16
CA LEU A 86 22.46 5.51 -14.55
C LEU A 86 22.67 6.99 -14.20
N GLU A 87 23.24 7.30 -13.03
CA GLU A 87 23.57 8.67 -12.65
C GLU A 87 24.64 9.28 -13.57
N ALA A 88 25.60 8.47 -14.06
CA ALA A 88 26.60 8.94 -15.03
C ALA A 88 26.02 9.28 -16.42
N LEU A 89 24.79 8.85 -16.74
CA LEU A 89 24.09 9.20 -17.98
C LEU A 89 23.26 10.48 -17.87
N LYS A 90 23.27 11.12 -16.70
CA LYS A 90 22.52 12.33 -16.41
C LYS A 90 23.18 13.55 -17.04
N MET A 91 22.36 14.46 -17.56
CA MET A 91 22.82 15.78 -17.96
C MET A 91 23.04 16.68 -16.73
N GLU A 92 24.25 17.20 -16.55
CA GLU A 92 24.61 18.03 -15.40
C GLU A 92 23.79 19.33 -15.34
N GLY A 93 23.53 19.82 -14.12
CA GLY A 93 22.85 21.09 -13.88
C GLY A 93 21.33 21.10 -14.12
N ARG A 94 20.74 20.01 -14.65
CA ARG A 94 19.30 19.94 -14.94
C ARG A 94 18.46 19.51 -13.73
N LYS A 95 17.44 20.31 -13.41
CA LYS A 95 16.43 20.01 -12.38
C LYS A 95 15.00 19.98 -12.93
N GLU A 96 14.76 20.61 -14.07
CA GLU A 96 13.46 20.74 -14.74
C GLU A 96 13.65 20.55 -16.25
N ALA A 97 12.55 20.28 -16.97
CA ALA A 97 12.57 20.10 -18.42
C ALA A 97 12.90 21.42 -19.14
N GLU A 98 14.00 21.46 -19.90
CA GLU A 98 14.28 22.53 -20.86
C GLU A 98 14.30 21.96 -22.29
N ALA A 99 13.66 22.66 -23.24
CA ALA A 99 13.69 22.34 -24.67
C ALA A 99 13.34 20.87 -25.03
N ASP A 100 14.34 20.07 -25.40
CA ASP A 100 14.24 18.67 -25.89
C ASP A 100 14.55 17.63 -24.80
N ASP A 101 14.71 18.05 -23.54
CA ASP A 101 15.06 17.17 -22.42
C ASP A 101 13.92 16.16 -22.12
N LEU A 102 14.32 14.93 -21.80
CA LEU A 102 13.44 13.82 -21.44
C LEU A 102 13.72 13.38 -20.00
N GLU A 103 12.66 13.14 -19.22
CA GLU A 103 12.79 12.54 -17.90
C GLU A 103 12.79 11.02 -18.04
N LEU A 104 13.91 10.38 -17.69
CA LEU A 104 14.08 8.93 -17.68
C LEU A 104 13.91 8.42 -16.25
N ILE A 105 13.02 7.45 -16.07
CA ILE A 105 12.84 6.72 -14.81
C ILE A 105 13.04 5.23 -15.08
N VAL A 106 13.90 4.60 -14.27
CA VAL A 106 14.08 3.14 -14.29
C VAL A 106 13.51 2.59 -12.98
N ARG A 107 12.58 1.64 -13.08
CA ARG A 107 11.94 1.04 -11.90
C ARG A 107 11.83 -0.48 -12.01
N ASP A 108 11.76 -1.13 -10.87
CA ASP A 108 11.39 -2.54 -10.74
C ASP A 108 9.94 -2.65 -10.26
N LEU A 109 9.09 -3.32 -11.06
CA LEU A 109 7.73 -3.68 -10.67
C LEU A 109 7.76 -4.93 -9.79
N LEU A 110 7.25 -4.82 -8.57
CA LEU A 110 7.35 -5.86 -7.56
C LEU A 110 6.03 -6.64 -7.46
N PRO A 111 5.95 -7.88 -7.99
CA PRO A 111 4.72 -8.67 -7.89
C PRO A 111 4.46 -9.13 -6.47
N ARG A 112 3.18 -9.20 -6.11
CA ARG A 112 2.70 -9.67 -4.81
C ARG A 112 2.76 -11.18 -4.66
N GLN A 113 3.07 -11.92 -5.71
CA GLN A 113 3.19 -13.38 -5.70
C GLN A 113 4.43 -13.76 -6.50
N LEU A 114 5.59 -13.73 -5.84
CA LEU A 114 6.90 -14.00 -6.46
C LEU A 114 7.00 -15.42 -7.07
N GLU A 115 6.15 -16.35 -6.63
CA GLU A 115 6.06 -17.70 -7.20
C GLU A 115 5.34 -17.74 -8.56
N ARG A 116 4.54 -16.72 -8.90
CA ARG A 116 3.74 -16.67 -10.13
C ARG A 116 4.26 -15.67 -11.15
N ALA A 117 4.89 -14.60 -10.67
CA ALA A 117 5.44 -13.56 -11.53
C ALA A 117 6.81 -13.12 -11.02
N LYS A 118 7.73 -12.87 -11.95
CA LYS A 118 9.06 -12.30 -11.67
C LYS A 118 8.98 -10.78 -11.58
N VAL A 119 9.97 -10.18 -10.91
CA VAL A 119 10.20 -8.74 -10.98
C VAL A 119 10.46 -8.37 -12.44
N VAL A 120 9.80 -7.30 -12.90
CA VAL A 120 10.02 -6.76 -14.25
C VAL A 120 10.60 -5.37 -14.09
N ARG A 121 11.75 -5.15 -14.72
CA ARG A 121 12.34 -3.83 -14.84
C ARG A 121 11.61 -3.07 -15.93
N GLU A 122 11.29 -1.81 -15.74
CA GLU A 122 10.58 -0.98 -16.70
C GLU A 122 11.29 0.36 -16.85
N VAL A 123 11.49 0.75 -18.09
CA VAL A 123 11.98 2.07 -18.46
C VAL A 123 10.78 2.96 -18.75
N ILE A 124 10.73 4.12 -18.10
CA ILE A 124 9.68 5.12 -18.29
C ILE A 124 10.33 6.38 -18.84
N VAL A 125 9.73 6.94 -19.86
CA VAL A 125 10.19 8.19 -20.48
C VAL A 125 9.05 9.20 -20.46
N LEU A 126 9.25 10.33 -19.79
CA LEU A 126 8.28 11.43 -19.76
C LEU A 126 8.79 12.54 -20.69
N ASP A 127 8.11 12.72 -21.82
CA ASP A 127 8.31 13.82 -22.76
C ASP A 127 7.35 14.95 -22.37
N HIS A 128 7.83 15.82 -21.48
CA HIS A 128 7.08 16.96 -20.96
C HIS A 128 6.57 17.90 -22.06
N PRO A 129 7.41 18.32 -23.04
CA PRO A 129 6.96 19.22 -24.10
C PRO A 129 5.93 18.61 -25.07
N GLN A 130 5.99 17.30 -25.38
CA GLN A 130 4.98 16.65 -26.23
C GLN A 130 3.80 16.08 -25.44
N THR A 131 3.82 16.20 -24.11
CA THR A 131 2.81 15.63 -23.21
C THR A 131 2.57 14.12 -23.43
N ARG A 132 3.68 13.36 -23.49
CA ARG A 132 3.68 11.91 -23.73
C ARG A 132 4.43 11.16 -22.63
N ALA A 133 3.83 10.09 -22.11
CA ALA A 133 4.44 9.23 -21.10
C ALA A 133 4.58 7.80 -21.64
N TRP A 134 5.81 7.34 -21.81
CA TRP A 134 6.15 6.03 -22.37
C TRP A 134 6.51 5.04 -21.26
N PHE A 135 6.11 3.79 -21.47
CA PHE A 135 6.35 2.67 -20.56
C PHE A 135 6.88 1.50 -21.38
N VAL A 136 8.11 1.11 -21.09
CA VAL A 136 8.90 0.11 -21.83
C VAL A 136 9.34 -0.98 -20.85
N PRO A 137 8.54 -2.03 -20.66
CA PRO A 137 8.92 -3.16 -19.80
C PRO A 137 10.11 -3.92 -20.40
N LEU A 138 11.13 -4.18 -19.60
CA LEU A 138 12.30 -4.99 -19.94
C LEU A 138 12.07 -6.44 -19.44
N GLY A 139 11.91 -7.37 -20.39
CA GLY A 139 11.82 -8.80 -20.12
C GLY A 139 13.11 -9.40 -19.54
N VAL A 140 12.95 -10.40 -18.68
CA VAL A 140 14.05 -11.24 -18.17
C VAL A 140 14.30 -12.34 -19.21
N SER A 141 15.55 -12.51 -19.63
CA SER A 141 15.98 -13.58 -20.53
C SER A 141 15.58 -14.96 -19.97
N ARG A 142 15.23 -15.90 -20.87
CA ARG A 142 14.99 -17.29 -20.49
C ARG A 142 16.30 -17.91 -19.99
N PRO A 143 16.34 -18.54 -18.80
CA PRO A 143 17.52 -19.28 -18.36
C PRO A 143 17.76 -20.55 -19.19
N ASP A 144 16.71 -21.10 -19.80
CA ASP A 144 16.72 -22.46 -20.37
C ASP A 144 17.04 -22.52 -21.88
N ASP A 145 17.36 -21.40 -22.53
CA ASP A 145 17.64 -21.38 -23.98
C ASP A 145 18.65 -20.28 -24.36
N PRO A 146 19.97 -20.55 -24.21
CA PRO A 146 21.03 -19.61 -24.55
C PRO A 146 21.19 -19.36 -26.06
N ASP A 147 20.57 -20.18 -26.92
CA ASP A 147 20.63 -20.07 -28.39
C ASP A 147 19.38 -19.42 -29.01
N SER A 148 18.30 -19.22 -28.24
CA SER A 148 17.22 -18.33 -28.68
C SER A 148 17.74 -16.90 -28.74
N GLY A 149 18.03 -16.42 -29.96
CA GLY A 149 18.31 -15.01 -30.23
C GLY A 149 17.33 -14.15 -29.43
N SER A 150 17.86 -13.25 -28.62
CA SER A 150 17.11 -12.47 -27.64
C SER A 150 16.20 -11.46 -28.34
N GLU A 151 15.14 -11.94 -28.97
CA GLU A 151 14.06 -11.10 -29.44
C GLU A 151 13.24 -10.68 -28.24
N LEU A 152 13.59 -9.50 -27.75
CA LEU A 152 12.82 -8.83 -26.73
C LEU A 152 11.49 -8.40 -27.35
N SER A 153 10.48 -9.26 -27.23
CA SER A 153 9.09 -8.94 -27.54
C SER A 153 8.56 -7.94 -26.50
N PHE A 154 8.94 -6.68 -26.63
CA PHE A 154 8.44 -5.62 -25.76
C PHE A 154 7.12 -5.09 -26.34
N LYS A 155 5.99 -5.51 -25.79
CA LYS A 155 4.77 -4.71 -25.91
C LYS A 155 4.94 -3.47 -25.03
N SER A 156 5.38 -2.37 -25.63
CA SER A 156 5.48 -1.08 -24.95
C SER A 156 4.18 -0.31 -25.13
N TYR A 157 3.93 0.67 -24.26
CA TYR A 157 2.73 1.50 -24.36
C TYR A 157 3.03 2.93 -23.96
N ARG A 158 2.20 3.87 -24.44
CA ARG A 158 2.31 5.27 -24.03
C ARG A 158 0.95 5.91 -23.84
N PHE A 159 0.90 6.87 -22.92
CA PHE A 159 -0.22 7.80 -22.80
C PHE A 159 0.11 9.11 -23.51
N VAL A 160 -0.86 9.64 -24.24
CA VAL A 160 -0.74 10.91 -24.98
C VAL A 160 -1.87 11.82 -24.55
N TYR A 161 -1.53 13.00 -24.02
CA TYR A 161 -2.51 14.06 -23.82
C TYR A 161 -2.55 14.96 -25.06
N SER A 162 -3.75 15.24 -25.56
CA SER A 162 -3.97 16.12 -26.71
C SER A 162 -4.97 17.20 -26.36
N ASP A 163 -4.64 18.43 -26.74
CA ASP A 163 -5.48 19.62 -26.62
C ASP A 163 -5.63 20.21 -28.03
N SER A 164 -6.56 19.67 -28.82
CA SER A 164 -6.78 20.17 -30.18
C SER A 164 -7.82 21.29 -30.15
N GLU A 165 -7.37 22.54 -30.24
CA GLU A 165 -8.26 23.69 -30.48
C GLU A 165 -8.86 23.68 -31.91
N ASP A 166 -8.20 23.00 -32.86
CA ASP A 166 -8.55 23.00 -34.30
C ASP A 166 -9.71 22.06 -34.70
N ASP A 167 -10.06 21.08 -33.86
CA ASP A 167 -11.17 20.16 -34.15
C ASP A 167 -12.29 20.38 -33.13
N SER A 168 -13.19 21.31 -33.47
CA SER A 168 -14.36 21.73 -32.69
C SER A 168 -15.31 20.60 -32.23
N ARG A 169 -15.02 19.33 -32.58
CA ARG A 169 -15.75 18.13 -32.17
C ARG A 169 -15.05 17.24 -31.14
N THR A 170 -13.73 17.26 -31.00
CA THR A 170 -13.01 16.19 -30.27
C THR A 170 -12.49 16.57 -28.88
N GLY A 171 -12.34 17.85 -28.56
CA GLY A 171 -11.98 18.32 -27.22
C GLY A 171 -10.66 17.75 -26.67
N LYS A 172 -10.37 17.99 -25.39
CA LYS A 172 -9.18 17.45 -24.72
C LYS A 172 -9.30 15.94 -24.55
N THR A 173 -8.25 15.20 -24.87
CA THR A 173 -8.24 13.74 -24.76
C THR A 173 -6.99 13.20 -24.08
N ILE A 174 -7.15 12.05 -23.42
CA ILE A 174 -6.04 11.19 -22.99
C ILE A 174 -6.16 9.88 -23.79
N ALA A 175 -5.19 9.65 -24.67
CA ALA A 175 -5.09 8.46 -25.50
C ALA A 175 -4.09 7.44 -24.96
N LEU A 176 -4.31 6.18 -25.29
CA LEU A 176 -3.41 5.06 -25.07
C LEU A 176 -3.00 4.50 -26.43
N ASP A 177 -1.69 4.50 -26.67
CA ASP A 177 -1.09 3.85 -27.84
C ASP A 177 -0.29 2.61 -27.38
N ILE A 178 -0.37 1.53 -28.16
CA ILE A 178 0.48 0.34 -28.02
C ILE A 178 1.56 0.40 -29.09
N LEU A 179 2.78 0.02 -28.71
CA LEU A 179 3.93 -0.06 -29.58
C LEU A 179 4.37 -1.51 -29.73
N SER A 180 4.40 -1.96 -30.98
CA SER A 180 4.81 -3.31 -31.35
C SER A 180 6.07 -3.27 -32.23
N PRO A 181 6.94 -4.29 -32.16
CA PRO A 181 8.02 -4.46 -33.13
C PRO A 181 7.46 -4.57 -34.57
N PRO A 182 8.23 -4.17 -35.59
CA PRO A 182 7.77 -4.13 -36.97
C PRO A 182 7.45 -5.50 -37.60
N GLU A 183 7.90 -6.63 -37.01
CA GLU A 183 7.77 -7.97 -37.64
C GLU A 183 6.53 -8.79 -37.22
N ALA A 184 5.57 -8.24 -36.47
CA ALA A 184 4.37 -8.98 -36.05
C ALA A 184 3.21 -8.98 -37.08
N SER A 185 3.50 -8.91 -38.39
CA SER A 185 2.48 -8.89 -39.45
C SER A 185 2.79 -9.89 -40.57
N ALA A 186 2.67 -11.20 -40.29
CA ALA A 186 2.58 -12.22 -41.34
C ALA A 186 1.89 -13.52 -40.87
N SER A 187 0.56 -13.49 -40.72
CA SER A 187 -0.32 -14.59 -41.17
C SER A 187 -1.79 -14.20 -41.03
N VAL A 188 -2.28 -13.36 -41.94
CA VAL A 188 -3.72 -13.33 -42.25
C VAL A 188 -3.98 -14.52 -43.16
N HIS A 189 -4.66 -15.55 -42.66
CA HIS A 189 -5.41 -16.46 -43.52
C HIS A 189 -6.89 -16.18 -43.35
N SER A 190 -7.48 -15.73 -44.45
CA SER A 190 -8.89 -15.48 -44.64
C SER A 190 -9.71 -16.77 -44.46
N GLY A 191 -10.83 -16.67 -43.74
CA GLY A 191 -11.95 -17.60 -43.84
C GLY A 191 -12.34 -18.28 -42.53
N GLY A 192 -13.35 -17.76 -41.84
CA GLY A 192 -14.00 -18.45 -40.73
C GLY A 192 -14.78 -17.51 -39.81
N ASN A 193 -16.07 -17.35 -40.09
CA ASN A 193 -17.01 -16.66 -39.20
C ASN A 193 -17.04 -17.29 -37.80
N CYS A 194 -17.05 -16.41 -36.79
CA CYS A 194 -17.69 -16.56 -35.48
C CYS A 194 -17.55 -17.93 -34.77
N SER A 195 -16.65 -18.02 -33.79
CA SER A 195 -16.96 -18.39 -32.39
C SER A 195 -15.68 -18.43 -31.56
N THR A 196 -15.70 -17.73 -30.41
CA THR A 196 -14.90 -17.98 -29.20
C THR A 196 -13.47 -18.54 -29.37
N GLY A 197 -12.45 -17.66 -29.29
CA GLY A 197 -11.07 -18.08 -29.03
C GLY A 197 -10.02 -17.31 -29.80
N GLY A 198 -9.80 -16.03 -29.46
CA GLY A 198 -8.68 -15.25 -29.99
C GLY A 198 -7.52 -15.26 -28.99
N ALA A 199 -6.66 -16.26 -29.09
CA ALA A 199 -5.35 -16.31 -28.46
C ALA A 199 -4.32 -15.84 -29.50
N ASP A 200 -4.14 -14.53 -29.62
CA ASP A 200 -3.10 -13.96 -30.48
C ASP A 200 -1.82 -13.73 -29.66
N ALA A 201 -0.82 -14.57 -29.94
CA ALA A 201 0.60 -14.45 -29.57
C ALA A 201 0.87 -13.82 -28.18
N HIS A 202 0.55 -14.58 -27.13
CA HIS A 202 1.12 -14.39 -25.81
C HIS A 202 1.80 -15.69 -25.39
N SER A 203 2.98 -15.60 -24.80
CA SER A 203 3.59 -16.76 -24.14
C SER A 203 2.58 -17.34 -23.15
N PRO A 204 2.40 -18.66 -23.07
CA PRO A 204 1.48 -19.30 -22.12
C PRO A 204 1.79 -18.97 -20.63
N ASN A 205 2.91 -18.27 -20.37
CA ASN A 205 3.34 -17.80 -19.05
C ASN A 205 3.14 -16.28 -18.81
N ASP A 206 2.63 -15.49 -19.77
CA ASP A 206 2.34 -14.06 -19.56
C ASP A 206 0.93 -13.88 -18.97
N ASP A 207 0.82 -13.92 -17.65
CA ASP A 207 -0.44 -13.69 -16.92
C ASP A 207 -0.84 -12.21 -16.81
N GLY A 208 -0.03 -11.34 -17.43
CA GLY A 208 -0.21 -9.91 -17.46
C GLY A 208 -0.08 -9.20 -16.11
N ILE A 209 0.60 -9.81 -15.12
CA ILE A 209 0.78 -9.22 -13.78
C ILE A 209 1.72 -8.03 -13.82
N CYS A 210 2.95 -8.23 -14.31
CA CYS A 210 3.98 -7.19 -14.38
C CYS A 210 4.06 -6.56 -15.78
N SER A 211 3.54 -7.23 -16.81
CA SER A 211 3.39 -6.71 -18.18
C SER A 211 1.89 -6.62 -18.50
N PRO A 212 1.23 -5.47 -18.28
CA PRO A 212 -0.22 -5.40 -18.40
C PRO A 212 -0.70 -5.68 -19.83
N THR A 213 -1.76 -6.50 -19.97
CA THR A 213 -2.36 -6.76 -21.29
C THR A 213 -3.03 -5.51 -21.86
N THR A 214 -3.09 -5.38 -23.19
CA THR A 214 -3.81 -4.27 -23.86
C THR A 214 -5.24 -4.13 -23.36
N LYS A 215 -5.94 -5.26 -23.19
CA LYS A 215 -7.30 -5.28 -22.62
C LYS A 215 -7.34 -4.67 -21.22
N TRP A 216 -6.38 -5.01 -20.36
CA TRP A 216 -6.31 -4.46 -19.00
C TRP A 216 -5.93 -2.97 -19.00
N LEU A 217 -4.98 -2.55 -19.85
CA LEU A 217 -4.61 -1.16 -20.04
C LEU A 217 -5.82 -0.30 -20.43
N CYS A 218 -6.60 -0.74 -21.44
CA CYS A 218 -7.79 -0.02 -21.89
C CYS A 218 -8.92 0.00 -20.86
N SER A 219 -9.21 -1.13 -20.21
CA SER A 219 -10.40 -1.26 -19.35
C SER A 219 -10.18 -0.82 -17.89
N HIS A 220 -8.94 -0.80 -17.41
CA HIS A 220 -8.63 -0.52 -16.01
C HIS A 220 -7.70 0.69 -15.84
N LEU A 221 -6.55 0.71 -16.53
CA LEU A 221 -5.54 1.74 -16.29
C LEU A 221 -5.92 3.09 -16.91
N LEU A 222 -6.27 3.12 -18.20
CA LEU A 222 -6.61 4.36 -18.91
C LEU A 222 -7.74 5.14 -18.23
N PRO A 223 -8.87 4.52 -17.81
CA PRO A 223 -9.91 5.23 -17.05
C PRO A 223 -9.42 5.78 -15.71
N LYS A 224 -8.47 5.10 -15.05
CA LYS A 224 -7.88 5.60 -13.79
C LYS A 224 -6.95 6.78 -14.02
N ILE A 225 -6.12 6.74 -15.06
CA ILE A 225 -5.27 7.86 -15.46
C ILE A 225 -6.14 9.09 -15.76
N ALA A 226 -7.17 8.95 -16.59
CA ALA A 226 -8.08 10.04 -16.92
C ALA A 226 -8.74 10.63 -15.66
N LYS A 227 -9.28 9.76 -14.79
CA LYS A 227 -9.86 10.19 -13.51
C LYS A 227 -8.86 10.93 -12.61
N TRP A 228 -7.67 10.38 -12.40
CA TRP A 228 -6.65 11.02 -11.56
C TRP A 228 -6.14 12.33 -12.15
N SER A 229 -6.24 12.48 -13.47
CA SER A 229 -5.83 13.71 -14.16
C SER A 229 -6.81 14.86 -13.96
N GLU A 230 -8.09 14.57 -13.70
CA GLU A 230 -9.14 15.56 -13.45
C GLU A 230 -9.28 15.93 -11.97
N GLU A 231 -8.83 15.05 -11.08
CA GLU A 231 -8.81 15.32 -9.65
C GLU A 231 -7.73 16.37 -9.35
N THR A 232 -8.11 17.56 -8.86
CA THR A 232 -7.17 18.57 -8.35
C THR A 232 -6.32 17.94 -7.24
N VAL A 233 -5.10 17.54 -7.58
CA VAL A 233 -4.11 17.14 -6.59
C VAL A 233 -3.76 18.40 -5.81
N ALA A 234 -4.31 18.51 -4.60
CA ALA A 234 -3.84 19.51 -3.64
C ALA A 234 -2.32 19.44 -3.62
N LYS A 235 -1.66 20.60 -3.74
CA LYS A 235 -0.20 20.79 -3.59
C LYS A 235 0.22 20.40 -2.15
N GLY A 236 0.10 19.13 -1.81
CA GLY A 236 0.55 18.53 -0.59
C GLY A 236 1.81 17.78 -0.91
N ASN A 237 2.94 18.32 -0.46
CA ASN A 237 4.25 17.69 -0.39
C ASN A 237 4.18 16.16 -0.62
N ARG A 238 4.71 15.68 -1.75
CA ARG A 238 5.07 14.28 -1.96
C ARG A 238 6.26 13.90 -1.05
N ARG A 239 6.15 14.19 0.25
CA ARG A 239 6.99 13.51 1.22
C ARG A 239 6.57 12.06 1.14
N ARG A 240 7.41 11.22 0.52
CA ARG A 240 7.46 9.79 0.80
C ARG A 240 7.48 9.72 2.33
N VAL A 241 6.33 9.46 2.95
CA VAL A 241 6.28 9.20 4.40
C VAL A 241 7.26 8.06 4.56
N GLN A 242 8.37 8.35 5.23
CA GLN A 242 9.56 7.51 5.31
C GLN A 242 9.13 6.05 5.37
N GLU A 243 9.31 5.34 4.26
CA GLU A 243 9.15 3.90 4.25
C GLU A 243 10.31 3.39 5.10
N LEU A 244 10.05 3.14 6.38
CA LEU A 244 11.01 2.66 7.38
C LEU A 244 11.79 1.42 6.90
N VAL A 245 11.29 0.75 5.87
CA VAL A 245 11.81 -0.48 5.30
C VAL A 245 11.73 -0.43 3.77
N PRO A 246 12.79 -0.81 3.03
CA PRO A 246 12.75 -0.92 1.57
C PRO A 246 11.66 -1.89 1.07
N ILE A 247 10.82 -1.44 0.13
CA ILE A 247 9.63 -2.17 -0.34
C ILE A 247 9.95 -3.51 -1.01
N ASP A 248 11.11 -3.64 -1.63
CA ASP A 248 11.64 -4.87 -2.23
C ASP A 248 12.02 -5.89 -1.16
N ARG A 249 12.85 -5.50 -0.18
CA ARG A 249 13.21 -6.36 0.97
C ARG A 249 11.95 -6.77 1.73
N TYR A 250 11.03 -5.83 1.91
CA TYR A 250 9.73 -6.07 2.51
C TYR A 250 8.92 -7.13 1.76
N ASN A 251 8.79 -7.00 0.43
CA ASN A 251 8.03 -7.94 -0.38
C ASN A 251 8.61 -9.35 -0.29
N VAL A 252 9.94 -9.48 -0.39
CA VAL A 252 10.65 -10.76 -0.26
C VAL A 252 10.38 -11.38 1.12
N ARG A 253 10.61 -10.62 2.20
CA ARG A 253 10.38 -11.08 3.57
C ARG A 253 8.91 -11.51 3.78
N TYR A 254 7.96 -10.71 3.32
CA TYR A 254 6.54 -11.01 3.45
C TYR A 254 6.16 -12.32 2.76
N GLN A 255 6.64 -12.56 1.53
CA GLN A 255 6.38 -13.83 0.84
C GLN A 255 7.06 -15.00 1.54
N GLN A 256 8.30 -14.84 2.02
CA GLN A 256 9.03 -15.87 2.74
C GLN A 256 8.28 -16.31 4.00
N LEU A 257 7.86 -15.36 4.84
CA LEU A 257 7.09 -15.65 6.05
C LEU A 257 5.75 -16.31 5.70
N LYS A 258 5.05 -15.80 4.68
CA LYS A 258 3.77 -16.38 4.23
C LYS A 258 3.95 -17.80 3.70
N ARG A 259 5.04 -18.10 3.00
CA ARG A 259 5.34 -19.45 2.51
C ARG A 259 5.68 -20.39 3.66
N ARG A 260 6.55 -19.95 4.58
CA ARG A 260 7.04 -20.74 5.72
C ARG A 260 5.93 -21.07 6.72
N TYR A 261 5.11 -20.08 7.07
CA TYR A 261 4.12 -20.21 8.13
C TYR A 261 2.68 -20.38 7.63
N GLY A 262 2.38 -19.96 6.39
CA GLY A 262 1.01 -19.94 5.87
C GLY A 262 0.37 -21.32 5.68
N ARG A 263 1.11 -22.33 5.20
CA ARG A 263 0.56 -23.67 4.93
C ARG A 263 0.04 -24.35 6.20
N ARG A 264 0.83 -24.33 7.28
CA ARG A 264 0.46 -24.91 8.58
C ARG A 264 -0.75 -24.19 9.19
N MET A 265 -0.86 -22.88 8.99
CA MET A 265 -1.97 -22.08 9.52
C MET A 265 -3.30 -22.31 8.77
N ILE A 266 -3.27 -22.63 7.47
CA ILE A 266 -4.48 -22.98 6.68
C ILE A 266 -5.06 -24.33 7.13
N GLN A 267 -4.19 -25.28 7.43
CA GLN A 267 -4.57 -26.65 7.82
C GLN A 267 -5.31 -26.72 9.17
N VAL A 268 -5.11 -25.72 10.04
CA VAL A 268 -5.75 -25.61 11.36
C VAL A 268 -7.12 -24.90 11.29
N GLY A 269 -7.69 -24.73 10.10
CA GLY A 269 -9.12 -24.42 9.92
C GLY A 269 -9.55 -23.02 10.36
N ARG A 270 -8.65 -22.03 10.33
CA ARG A 270 -9.02 -20.62 10.54
C ARG A 270 -8.78 -19.81 9.29
N ARG A 271 -9.90 -19.38 8.69
CA ARG A 271 -9.95 -18.45 7.57
C ARG A 271 -8.93 -17.33 7.81
N MET A 272 -8.00 -17.17 6.87
CA MET A 272 -6.95 -16.14 6.87
C MET A 272 -7.56 -14.73 6.87
N GLU A 273 -8.00 -14.24 8.02
CA GLU A 273 -8.61 -12.91 8.10
C GLU A 273 -7.61 -11.80 8.44
N LYS A 274 -6.34 -12.09 8.70
CA LYS A 274 -5.37 -11.02 9.02
C LYS A 274 -4.02 -11.23 8.36
N SER A 275 -3.90 -10.78 7.11
CA SER A 275 -2.61 -10.46 6.47
C SER A 275 -1.75 -9.52 7.33
N HIS A 276 -2.35 -8.78 8.27
CA HIS A 276 -1.68 -7.85 9.17
C HIS A 276 -0.50 -8.46 9.92
N SER A 277 -0.61 -9.66 10.50
CA SER A 277 0.51 -10.24 11.27
C SER A 277 1.75 -10.51 10.41
N TYR A 278 1.57 -10.90 9.14
CA TYR A 278 2.69 -11.05 8.20
C TYR A 278 3.28 -9.69 7.82
N HIS A 279 2.43 -8.67 7.64
CA HIS A 279 2.87 -7.31 7.36
C HIS A 279 3.71 -6.75 8.54
N GLU A 280 3.21 -6.88 9.77
CA GLU A 280 3.89 -6.45 11.00
C GLU A 280 5.20 -7.21 11.22
N SER A 281 5.17 -8.55 11.11
CA SER A 281 6.37 -9.37 11.25
C SER A 281 7.45 -8.97 10.24
N SER A 282 7.06 -8.76 8.97
CA SER A 282 8.01 -8.41 7.90
C SER A 282 8.67 -7.07 8.17
N SER A 283 7.89 -6.05 8.57
CA SER A 283 8.43 -4.73 8.86
C SER A 283 9.37 -4.76 10.07
N VAL A 284 8.94 -5.36 11.19
CA VAL A 284 9.70 -5.39 12.43
C VAL A 284 11.02 -6.16 12.26
N LEU A 285 11.00 -7.32 11.60
CA LEU A 285 12.21 -8.11 11.36
C LEU A 285 13.23 -7.34 10.51
N LEU A 286 12.77 -6.61 9.48
CA LEU A 286 13.67 -5.83 8.63
C LEU A 286 14.26 -4.62 9.35
N VAL A 287 13.48 -3.94 10.19
CA VAL A 287 13.99 -2.85 11.04
C VAL A 287 15.04 -3.37 12.01
N TRP A 288 14.76 -4.49 12.69
CA TRP A 288 15.70 -5.10 13.63
C TRP A 288 16.97 -5.63 12.95
N GLU A 289 16.86 -6.19 11.74
CA GLU A 289 18.03 -6.56 10.94
C GLU A 289 18.92 -5.37 10.62
N GLU A 290 18.31 -4.26 10.18
CA GLU A 290 19.03 -3.03 9.88
C GLU A 290 19.72 -2.45 11.12
N GLU A 291 19.02 -2.44 12.26
CA GLU A 291 19.58 -2.04 13.54
C GLU A 291 20.78 -2.90 13.93
N ARG A 292 20.67 -4.23 13.82
CA ARG A 292 21.77 -5.15 14.15
C ARG A 292 22.98 -4.92 13.26
N MET A 293 22.78 -4.77 11.95
CA MET A 293 23.86 -4.47 11.02
C MET A 293 24.55 -3.13 11.35
N ARG A 294 23.75 -2.09 11.61
CA ARG A 294 24.27 -0.74 11.92
C ARG A 294 25.06 -0.70 13.23
N LEU A 295 24.62 -1.46 14.23
CA LEU A 295 25.23 -1.46 15.57
C LEU A 295 26.24 -2.60 15.79
N GLY A 296 26.42 -3.49 14.81
CA GLY A 296 27.30 -4.66 14.94
C GLY A 296 26.83 -5.65 16.01
N LEU A 297 25.51 -5.82 16.17
CA LEU A 297 24.93 -6.71 17.18
C LEU A 297 24.72 -8.11 16.61
N GLU A 298 25.23 -9.13 17.29
CA GLU A 298 24.98 -10.54 16.95
C GLU A 298 23.66 -11.06 17.54
N GLU A 299 23.32 -10.58 18.74
CA GLU A 299 22.12 -11.00 19.46
C GLU A 299 20.82 -10.44 18.85
N LYS A 300 19.78 -11.27 18.84
CA LYS A 300 18.45 -10.90 18.34
C LYS A 300 17.65 -10.13 19.40
N GLN A 301 16.95 -9.09 18.95
CA GLN A 301 16.08 -8.27 19.79
C GLN A 301 15.01 -9.10 20.48
N SER A 302 14.81 -8.86 21.78
CA SER A 302 13.69 -9.41 22.54
C SER A 302 12.44 -8.54 22.44
N PHE A 303 11.24 -9.11 22.63
CA PHE A 303 9.99 -8.35 22.51
C PHE A 303 8.88 -8.76 23.49
N VAL A 304 7.93 -7.85 23.71
CA VAL A 304 6.65 -8.11 24.37
C VAL A 304 5.51 -7.53 23.52
N ASP A 305 4.58 -8.38 23.09
CA ASP A 305 3.41 -7.98 22.29
C ASP A 305 2.17 -7.82 23.18
N LEU A 306 1.79 -6.57 23.44
CA LEU A 306 0.65 -6.22 24.29
C LEU A 306 -0.64 -6.17 23.47
N GLY A 307 -1.61 -6.99 23.86
CA GLY A 307 -2.82 -7.21 23.07
C GLY A 307 -2.58 -8.17 21.89
N CYS A 308 -1.70 -9.16 22.06
CA CYS A 308 -1.20 -10.05 21.01
C CYS A 308 -2.28 -10.86 20.27
N GLY A 309 -3.53 -10.82 20.74
CA GLY A 309 -4.68 -11.35 20.04
C GLY A 309 -4.54 -12.83 19.75
N ASN A 310 -4.51 -13.19 18.46
CA ASN A 310 -4.42 -14.59 18.05
C ASN A 310 -3.03 -15.22 18.28
N GLY A 311 -2.02 -14.45 18.70
CA GLY A 311 -0.66 -14.89 18.99
C GLY A 311 0.22 -15.15 17.75
N LEU A 312 -0.26 -14.88 16.53
CA LEU A 312 0.48 -15.24 15.31
C LEU A 312 1.76 -14.41 15.14
N LEU A 313 1.72 -13.11 15.46
CA LEU A 313 2.92 -12.25 15.42
C LEU A 313 3.99 -12.79 16.37
N VAL A 314 3.62 -13.07 17.62
CA VAL A 314 4.49 -13.64 18.65
C VAL A 314 5.11 -14.96 18.18
N TYR A 315 4.27 -15.86 17.63
CA TYR A 315 4.74 -17.13 17.08
C TYR A 315 5.76 -16.92 15.96
N ILE A 316 5.47 -16.05 14.98
CA ILE A 316 6.39 -15.81 13.86
C ILE A 316 7.72 -15.27 14.37
N LEU A 317 7.71 -14.23 15.23
CA LEU A 317 8.94 -13.64 15.75
C LEU A 317 9.77 -14.64 16.58
N ALA A 318 9.12 -15.43 17.44
CA ALA A 318 9.78 -16.49 18.21
C ALA A 318 10.43 -17.54 17.30
N GLN A 319 9.72 -17.99 16.26
CA GLN A 319 10.25 -18.95 15.29
C GLN A 319 11.33 -18.37 14.37
N GLU A 320 11.38 -17.05 14.20
CA GLU A 320 12.48 -16.33 13.58
C GLU A 320 13.64 -16.09 14.56
N GLY A 321 13.57 -16.62 15.78
CA GLY A 321 14.65 -16.62 16.79
C GLY A 321 14.67 -15.40 17.71
N HIS A 322 13.63 -14.58 17.71
CA HIS A 322 13.51 -13.44 18.60
C HIS A 322 12.86 -13.88 19.93
N PRO A 323 13.55 -13.78 21.08
CA PRO A 323 12.95 -14.17 22.36
C PRO A 323 11.85 -13.17 22.76
N GLY A 324 10.66 -13.66 23.10
CA GLY A 324 9.59 -12.73 23.48
C GLY A 324 8.32 -13.40 23.97
N LYS A 325 7.38 -12.58 24.41
CA LYS A 325 6.10 -13.02 24.98
C LYS A 325 4.93 -12.20 24.45
N GLY A 326 3.79 -12.83 24.27
CA GLY A 326 2.52 -12.16 23.98
C GLY A 326 1.63 -12.10 25.20
N ILE A 327 1.02 -10.94 25.46
CA ILE A 327 0.06 -10.76 26.54
C ILE A 327 -1.28 -10.33 25.95
N ASP A 328 -2.36 -11.08 26.21
CA ASP A 328 -3.74 -10.68 25.87
C ASP A 328 -4.62 -10.75 27.12
N VAL A 329 -5.72 -10.01 27.11
CA VAL A 329 -6.69 -9.95 28.22
C VAL A 329 -7.48 -11.25 28.38
N ARG A 330 -7.46 -12.12 27.38
CA ARG A 330 -8.04 -13.46 27.46
C ARG A 330 -7.27 -14.46 26.61
N LYS A 331 -7.21 -15.72 27.04
CA LYS A 331 -6.71 -16.82 26.23
C LYS A 331 -7.55 -16.95 24.96
N ARG A 332 -6.89 -17.15 23.81
CA ARG A 332 -7.57 -17.45 22.55
C ARG A 332 -7.44 -18.94 22.24
N THR A 333 -8.45 -19.47 21.58
CA THR A 333 -8.47 -20.86 21.09
C THR A 333 -7.42 -21.14 20.02
N THR A 334 -6.70 -20.12 19.52
CA THR A 334 -5.54 -20.30 18.65
C THR A 334 -4.26 -20.56 19.41
N TRP A 335 -4.18 -20.25 20.70
CA TRP A 335 -2.91 -20.34 21.42
C TRP A 335 -2.43 -21.78 21.57
N ASP A 336 -3.37 -22.71 21.70
CA ASP A 336 -3.10 -24.14 21.92
C ASP A 336 -2.42 -24.83 20.72
N ILE A 337 -2.32 -24.14 19.57
CA ILE A 337 -1.74 -24.68 18.33
C ILE A 337 -0.26 -24.29 18.17
N TYR A 338 0.23 -23.37 18.99
CA TYR A 338 1.62 -22.91 18.93
C TYR A 338 2.50 -23.75 19.86
N GLY A 339 3.74 -23.98 19.43
CA GLY A 339 4.71 -24.78 20.16
C GLY A 339 5.24 -24.08 21.42
N PRO A 340 6.06 -24.79 22.22
CA PRO A 340 6.56 -24.30 23.51
C PRO A 340 7.39 -23.00 23.38
N ASP A 341 7.99 -22.74 22.22
CA ASP A 341 8.76 -21.50 21.96
C ASP A 341 7.87 -20.25 21.93
N THR A 342 6.54 -20.40 21.83
CA THR A 342 5.60 -19.29 21.75
C THR A 342 4.93 -19.06 23.10
N VAL A 343 5.48 -18.13 23.86
CA VAL A 343 4.99 -17.81 25.19
C VAL A 343 3.84 -16.82 25.11
N LEU A 344 2.62 -17.30 25.35
CA LEU A 344 1.39 -16.49 25.37
C LEU A 344 0.74 -16.53 26.74
N GLN A 345 0.50 -15.36 27.32
CA GLN A 345 0.07 -15.22 28.70
C GLN A 345 -1.21 -14.39 28.79
N MET A 346 -2.11 -14.80 29.69
CA MET A 346 -3.24 -13.96 30.06
C MET A 346 -2.76 -12.82 30.96
N SER A 347 -3.39 -11.65 30.85
CA SER A 347 -3.02 -10.44 31.59
C SER A 347 -2.71 -10.68 33.07
N GLU A 348 -1.53 -10.24 33.49
CA GLU A 348 -1.08 -10.12 34.87
C GLU A 348 -1.92 -9.12 35.70
N VAL A 349 -2.86 -8.39 35.09
CA VAL A 349 -3.66 -7.35 35.78
C VAL A 349 -4.47 -7.89 36.96
N VAL A 350 -5.00 -9.11 36.87
CA VAL A 350 -5.67 -9.74 38.03
C VAL A 350 -4.65 -10.24 39.05
N ALA A 351 -3.47 -10.69 38.59
CA ALA A 351 -2.38 -11.15 39.43
C ALA A 351 -1.61 -10.02 40.13
N MET A 352 -1.73 -8.77 39.64
CA MET A 352 -1.15 -7.57 40.26
C MET A 352 -1.89 -7.12 41.53
N PHE A 353 -3.11 -7.63 41.78
CA PHE A 353 -3.85 -7.35 43.02
C PHE A 353 -3.74 -8.56 43.94
N ASP A 354 -3.31 -8.33 45.18
CA ASP A 354 -3.36 -9.37 46.19
C ASP A 354 -4.81 -9.79 46.51
N LYS A 355 -4.94 -10.95 47.16
CA LYS A 355 -6.23 -11.55 47.50
C LYS A 355 -7.07 -10.65 48.41
N GLU A 356 -6.42 -9.88 49.28
CA GLU A 356 -7.07 -8.95 50.21
C GLU A 356 -7.69 -7.75 49.47
N THR A 357 -6.95 -7.17 48.53
CA THR A 357 -7.39 -6.07 47.67
C THR A 357 -8.54 -6.50 46.78
N LEU A 358 -8.48 -7.72 46.21
CA LEU A 358 -9.59 -8.27 45.45
C LEU A 358 -10.86 -8.48 46.30
N GLN A 359 -10.71 -8.87 47.57
CA GLN A 359 -11.84 -8.98 48.50
C GLN A 359 -12.40 -7.61 48.89
N LYS A 360 -11.55 -6.63 49.21
CA LYS A 360 -11.95 -5.24 49.48
C LYS A 360 -12.70 -4.65 48.29
N LEU A 361 -12.16 -4.79 47.07
CA LEU A 361 -12.83 -4.37 45.83
C LEU A 361 -14.18 -5.06 45.63
N LYS A 362 -14.30 -6.33 46.01
CA LYS A 362 -15.57 -7.07 45.96
C LYS A 362 -16.60 -6.48 46.92
N CYS A 363 -16.19 -6.15 48.15
CA CYS A 363 -17.03 -5.54 49.17
C CYS A 363 -17.44 -4.09 48.83
N GLU A 364 -16.52 -3.27 48.33
CA GLU A 364 -16.77 -1.84 48.09
C GLU A 364 -17.54 -1.55 46.82
N CYS A 365 -17.25 -2.27 45.73
CA CYS A 365 -17.76 -1.91 44.41
C CYS A 365 -18.17 -3.11 43.55
N GLY A 366 -18.34 -4.29 44.14
CA GLY A 366 -18.75 -5.49 43.41
C GLY A 366 -17.64 -6.11 42.56
N GLY A 367 -16.37 -5.81 42.87
CA GLY A 367 -15.18 -6.45 42.33
C GLY A 367 -14.53 -5.69 41.16
N LEU A 368 -13.34 -6.14 40.76
CA LEU A 368 -12.50 -5.48 39.73
C LEU A 368 -13.25 -5.26 38.40
N LYS A 369 -14.04 -6.23 37.94
CA LYS A 369 -14.84 -6.11 36.71
C LYS A 369 -15.85 -4.96 36.80
N THR A 370 -16.46 -4.77 37.97
CA THR A 370 -17.44 -3.71 38.22
C THR A 370 -16.75 -2.35 38.36
N LEU A 371 -15.60 -2.29 39.05
CA LEU A 371 -14.76 -1.09 39.11
C LEU A 371 -14.39 -0.58 37.71
N LEU A 372 -13.84 -1.46 36.86
CA LEU A 372 -13.42 -1.09 35.51
C LEU A 372 -14.62 -0.70 34.63
N LYS A 373 -15.77 -1.35 34.80
CA LYS A 373 -17.03 -0.96 34.14
C LYS A 373 -17.49 0.44 34.55
N ASN A 374 -17.33 0.79 35.83
CA ASN A 374 -17.72 2.09 36.38
C ASN A 374 -16.74 3.20 35.98
N LYS A 375 -15.45 2.88 35.81
CA LYS A 375 -14.42 3.79 35.29
C LYS A 375 -14.40 3.82 33.76
N ASN A 376 -15.58 3.94 33.15
CA ASN A 376 -15.75 3.91 31.70
C ASN A 376 -15.10 5.10 30.97
N GLN A 377 -14.70 6.15 31.67
CA GLN A 377 -13.92 7.23 31.06
C GLN A 377 -12.59 6.68 30.55
N VAL A 378 -11.94 5.83 31.33
CA VAL A 378 -10.59 5.31 31.02
C VAL A 378 -10.65 3.93 30.38
N PHE A 379 -11.65 3.11 30.73
CA PHE A 379 -11.73 1.72 30.29
C PHE A 379 -12.95 1.40 29.43
N ILE A 380 -12.79 0.51 28.45
CA ILE A 380 -13.89 -0.12 27.71
C ILE A 380 -13.94 -1.59 28.10
N LEU A 381 -15.09 -2.04 28.62
CA LEU A 381 -15.37 -3.45 28.87
C LEU A 381 -16.29 -4.01 27.80
N ARG A 382 -15.86 -5.10 27.14
CA ARG A 382 -16.72 -5.91 26.27
C ARG A 382 -16.55 -7.39 26.62
N GLY A 383 -17.56 -7.97 27.25
CA GLY A 383 -17.48 -9.33 27.79
C GLY A 383 -16.41 -9.43 28.87
N ASP A 384 -15.37 -10.24 28.61
CA ASP A 384 -14.21 -10.42 29.49
C ASP A 384 -12.96 -9.69 28.99
N SER A 385 -13.11 -8.76 28.05
CA SER A 385 -12.01 -7.92 27.56
C SER A 385 -12.07 -6.50 28.14
N VAL A 386 -10.92 -5.99 28.57
CA VAL A 386 -10.70 -4.62 29.04
C VAL A 386 -9.71 -3.95 28.10
N ARG A 387 -9.98 -2.72 27.67
CA ARG A 387 -9.01 -1.91 26.91
C ARG A 387 -9.00 -0.49 27.45
N LEU A 388 -7.88 0.20 27.28
CA LEU A 388 -7.85 1.65 27.44
C LEU A 388 -8.74 2.29 26.38
N ARG A 389 -9.50 3.28 26.80
CA ARG A 389 -10.37 4.04 25.92
C ARG A 389 -9.56 5.13 25.24
N ASP A 390 -9.45 5.03 23.93
CA ASP A 390 -8.91 6.09 23.10
C ASP A 390 -10.04 7.01 22.64
N TRP A 391 -10.08 8.20 23.22
CA TRP A 391 -11.09 9.20 22.91
C TRP A 391 -10.81 9.98 21.61
N SER A 392 -9.60 9.87 21.04
CA SER A 392 -9.22 10.51 19.77
C SER A 392 -9.81 9.79 18.56
N LEU A 393 -10.06 8.49 18.68
CA LEU A 393 -10.58 7.63 17.62
C LEU A 393 -12.12 7.50 17.62
N GLU A 394 -12.79 7.85 18.72
CA GLU A 394 -14.25 7.83 18.79
C GLU A 394 -14.83 9.11 18.17
N GLU A 395 -15.48 9.05 17.00
CA GLU A 395 -16.21 10.21 16.49
C GLU A 395 -17.30 10.65 17.47
N ALA A 396 -17.53 11.97 17.57
CA ALA A 396 -18.66 12.54 18.29
C ALA A 396 -19.98 12.15 17.60
N GLY A 397 -20.45 10.91 17.74
CA GLY A 397 -21.73 10.44 17.20
C GLY A 397 -21.83 8.99 16.74
N ALA A 398 -20.78 8.17 16.78
CA ALA A 398 -20.79 6.84 16.17
C ALA A 398 -21.18 5.70 17.13
N HIS A 399 -22.45 5.67 17.53
CA HIS A 399 -23.15 4.41 17.85
C HIS A 399 -24.52 4.44 17.20
N LYS A 400 -24.56 4.63 15.87
CA LYS A 400 -25.71 4.21 15.07
C LYS A 400 -25.55 2.72 14.83
N SER A 401 -26.36 1.92 15.52
CA SER A 401 -26.65 0.56 15.11
C SER A 401 -27.06 0.57 13.64
N ALA A 402 -26.41 -0.28 12.85
CA ALA A 402 -26.84 -0.58 11.50
C ALA A 402 -28.28 -1.09 11.53
N GLY A 403 -29.17 -0.42 10.79
CA GLY A 403 -30.56 -0.83 10.64
C GLY A 403 -31.47 0.32 10.24
N SER A 404 -31.99 0.24 9.02
CA SER A 404 -33.09 1.03 8.46
C SER A 404 -32.72 2.36 7.76
N THR A 405 -32.57 2.21 6.45
CA THR A 405 -32.99 3.19 5.44
C THR A 405 -34.40 3.71 5.74
N ASN A 406 -34.55 4.98 6.12
CA ASN A 406 -35.60 5.81 5.52
C ASN A 406 -35.41 7.31 5.78
N ARG A 407 -35.42 8.06 4.67
CA ARG A 407 -35.68 9.50 4.64
C ARG A 407 -37.09 9.75 5.19
N ARG A 408 -37.24 10.40 6.35
CA ARG A 408 -38.45 11.20 6.64
C ARG A 408 -38.07 12.51 7.32
N ARG A 409 -38.39 13.60 6.61
CA ARG A 409 -38.35 15.00 7.06
C ARG A 409 -39.28 15.19 8.27
N GLY A 410 -38.85 16.02 9.23
CA GLY A 410 -39.72 16.72 10.17
C GLY A 410 -40.30 15.93 11.34
N LYS A 411 -39.49 15.62 12.36
CA LYS A 411 -39.95 15.40 13.76
C LYS A 411 -38.81 15.76 14.73
N LYS A 412 -39.09 16.58 15.76
CA LYS A 412 -38.12 16.96 16.82
C LYS A 412 -37.50 15.68 17.40
N LYS A 413 -36.17 15.55 17.26
CA LYS A 413 -35.40 14.38 17.68
C LYS A 413 -35.48 14.25 19.20
N LYS A 414 -36.07 13.17 19.73
CA LYS A 414 -36.04 12.87 21.18
C LYS A 414 -34.58 12.77 21.62
N LYS A 415 -34.17 13.57 22.62
CA LYS A 415 -32.82 13.50 23.21
C LYS A 415 -32.56 12.07 23.70
N THR A 416 -31.40 11.51 23.37
CA THR A 416 -31.02 10.18 23.85
C THR A 416 -30.61 10.24 25.33
N ASP A 417 -30.67 9.11 26.06
CA ASP A 417 -30.21 9.03 27.47
C ASP A 417 -28.74 9.48 27.63
N ARG A 418 -27.95 9.37 26.56
CA ARG A 418 -26.56 9.86 26.52
C ARG A 418 -26.49 11.39 26.43
N ASP A 419 -27.40 12.03 25.69
CA ASP A 419 -27.49 13.49 25.58
C ASP A 419 -27.90 14.15 26.90
N LEU A 420 -28.67 13.43 27.73
CA LEU A 420 -29.08 13.87 29.07
C LEU A 420 -27.96 13.79 30.12
N ARG A 421 -26.88 13.04 29.83
CA ARG A 421 -25.76 12.81 30.77
C ARG A 421 -24.49 13.58 30.39
N VAL A 422 -24.53 14.39 29.33
CA VAL A 422 -23.40 15.21 28.90
C VAL A 422 -23.02 16.21 29.99
N LYS A 423 -21.72 16.27 30.30
CA LYS A 423 -21.12 17.15 31.30
C LYS A 423 -21.64 16.95 32.74
N THR A 424 -22.23 15.79 33.05
CA THR A 424 -22.73 15.49 34.41
C THR A 424 -21.69 14.92 35.37
N SER A 425 -20.45 14.77 34.92
CA SER A 425 -19.30 14.38 35.72
C SER A 425 -18.04 15.01 35.15
N LEU A 426 -17.04 15.24 36.01
CA LEU A 426 -15.75 15.79 35.62
C LEU A 426 -15.00 14.82 34.69
N CYS A 427 -14.27 15.38 33.75
CA CYS A 427 -13.41 14.65 32.82
C CYS A 427 -12.15 14.18 33.54
N TRP A 428 -11.95 12.87 33.59
CA TRP A 428 -10.80 12.28 34.24
C TRP A 428 -9.48 12.67 33.53
N PHE A 429 -9.44 12.64 32.19
CA PHE A 429 -8.22 13.00 31.44
C PHE A 429 -7.84 14.47 31.62
N TYR A 430 -8.83 15.36 31.67
CA TYR A 430 -8.55 16.78 31.94
C TYR A 430 -7.90 16.99 33.32
N LEU A 431 -8.34 16.24 34.33
CA LEU A 431 -7.85 16.40 35.70
C LEU A 431 -6.53 15.68 35.98
N HIS A 432 -6.24 14.59 35.27
CA HIS A 432 -5.19 13.65 35.68
C HIS A 432 -4.21 13.25 34.58
N HIS A 433 -4.50 13.50 33.30
CA HIS A 433 -3.54 13.20 32.24
C HIS A 433 -2.55 14.37 32.12
N PRO A 434 -1.23 14.13 32.02
CA PRO A 434 -0.22 15.19 31.95
C PRO A 434 -0.43 16.12 30.76
N ASP A 435 -0.85 15.59 29.62
CA ASP A 435 -1.17 16.36 28.40
C ASP A 435 -2.63 16.87 28.34
N GLY A 436 -3.40 16.67 29.42
CA GLY A 436 -4.82 17.02 29.48
C GLY A 436 -5.73 16.11 28.66
N CYS A 437 -6.99 16.54 28.45
CA CYS A 437 -7.96 15.75 27.70
C CYS A 437 -7.66 15.77 26.20
N PRO A 438 -7.62 14.62 25.50
CA PRO A 438 -7.38 14.56 24.06
C PRO A 438 -8.54 15.12 23.21
N ARG A 439 -9.63 15.59 23.85
CA ARG A 439 -10.75 16.25 23.18
C ARG A 439 -10.78 17.72 23.53
N LEU A 440 -11.17 18.55 22.55
CA LEU A 440 -11.57 19.92 22.80
C LEU A 440 -12.73 19.95 23.81
N ALA A 441 -12.71 20.91 24.73
CA ALA A 441 -13.69 21.03 25.81
C ALA A 441 -15.14 20.97 25.31
N GLN A 442 -15.44 21.66 24.21
CA GLN A 442 -16.75 21.66 23.55
C GLN A 442 -17.22 20.28 23.03
N ASN A 443 -16.28 19.39 22.71
CA ASN A 443 -16.54 18.06 22.11
C ASN A 443 -16.37 16.91 23.13
N CYS A 444 -16.02 17.23 24.38
CA CYS A 444 -15.88 16.25 25.45
C CYS A 444 -17.23 15.99 26.13
N TYR A 445 -17.56 14.71 26.33
CA TYR A 445 -18.79 14.31 27.02
C TYR A 445 -18.76 14.60 28.54
N TYR A 446 -17.59 14.93 29.08
CA TYR A 446 -17.34 15.16 30.51
C TYR A 446 -16.83 16.59 30.74
N ALA A 447 -17.06 17.14 31.92
CA ALA A 447 -16.79 18.54 32.24
C ALA A 447 -15.29 18.80 32.48
N HIS A 448 -14.71 19.78 31.80
CA HIS A 448 -13.34 20.25 31.99
C HIS A 448 -13.32 21.33 33.09
N GLY A 449 -13.55 20.90 34.33
CA GLY A 449 -13.66 21.78 35.49
C GLY A 449 -15.09 22.07 35.93
N GLN A 450 -15.22 22.74 37.07
CA GLN A 450 -16.50 22.90 37.78
C GLN A 450 -17.49 23.78 37.02
N ALA A 451 -17.01 24.77 36.26
CA ALA A 451 -17.84 25.67 35.47
C ALA A 451 -18.63 24.96 34.36
N GLU A 452 -18.14 23.83 33.85
CA GLU A 452 -18.83 23.04 32.84
C GLU A 452 -19.75 21.96 33.44
N LEU A 453 -19.66 21.69 34.74
CA LEU A 453 -20.35 20.59 35.40
C LEU A 453 -21.85 20.87 35.51
N ARG A 454 -22.66 19.94 35.01
CA ARG A 454 -24.12 20.02 35.02
C ARG A 454 -24.71 19.06 36.03
N ASN A 455 -25.82 19.47 36.65
CA ASN A 455 -26.59 18.57 37.51
C ASN A 455 -27.16 17.41 36.70
N LYS A 456 -27.09 16.19 37.25
CA LYS A 456 -27.77 15.03 36.65
C LYS A 456 -29.26 15.29 36.70
N ILE A 457 -29.88 15.42 35.53
CA ILE A 457 -31.34 15.46 35.43
C ILE A 457 -31.82 14.03 35.71
N GLY A 458 -32.47 13.84 36.86
CA GLY A 458 -33.12 12.58 37.22
C GLY A 458 -34.21 12.24 36.21
N LYS A 459 -34.46 10.94 36.01
CA LYS A 459 -35.64 10.48 35.27
C LYS A 459 -36.92 10.88 35.99
#